data_AF-A0A7Y4XXG0-F1
#
_entry.id   AF-A0A7Y4XXG0-F1
#
_cell.length_a   1.000
_cell.length_b   1.000
_cell.length_c   1.000
_cell.angle_alpha   90.00
_cell.angle_beta   90.00
_cell.angle_gamma   90.00
#
_symmetry.space_group_name_H-M   'P 1'
#
loop_
_entity.id
_entity.type
_entity.pdbx_description
1 polymer ?
#
loop_
_entity_poly.entity_id
_entity_poly.type
_entity_poly.pdbx_seq_one_letter_code
_entity_poly.pdbx_strand_id
1 'polypeptide(L)'
;MTFKNYPKCLRQAFLALSLCALAACSHPPSISSSDAPAVTNDQTMINKAPKAAGAPPMTILKAGKTLQMVRVMEGGACKNLQQGAKGAFLLYADADDIKRIKTRQGSEVFAEFEKTITDFSVLALQVTVNKINFDTDTPHTDPSVAQQKLMQQFNSLFQEAIAASIVDFQIKSTLKIAVQPFVSELVFYKKGCEATKDAEENQQEKTGQGI
;
A
#
# COMPACT_ATOMS: atom_id res chain seq x y z
N MET A 1 16.44 21.90 -63.64
CA MET A 1 16.65 20.88 -64.69
C MET A 1 16.96 19.54 -64.03
N THR A 2 16.26 18.52 -64.52
CA THR A 2 16.28 17.06 -64.28
C THR A 2 17.62 16.40 -63.96
N PHE A 3 17.65 15.35 -63.12
CA PHE A 3 17.66 13.89 -63.41
C PHE A 3 17.69 13.11 -62.07
N LYS A 4 16.68 12.33 -61.64
CA LYS A 4 16.24 10.96 -62.01
C LYS A 4 17.07 9.79 -61.42
N ASN A 5 16.39 9.04 -60.54
CA ASN A 5 16.19 7.58 -60.51
C ASN A 5 17.12 6.60 -59.73
N TYR A 6 16.45 5.84 -58.85
CA TYR A 6 16.81 4.52 -58.26
C TYR A 6 16.79 3.37 -59.30
N PRO A 7 17.39 2.20 -59.01
CA PRO A 7 16.64 1.03 -58.48
C PRO A 7 17.47 0.19 -57.46
N LYS A 8 16.93 -0.42 -56.39
CA LYS A 8 16.06 -1.63 -56.28
C LYS A 8 16.61 -2.89 -56.98
N CYS A 9 17.39 -3.70 -56.25
CA CYS A 9 17.52 -5.17 -56.47
C CYS A 9 16.68 -5.85 -55.38
N LEU A 10 15.60 -6.59 -55.65
CA LEU A 10 15.42 -7.80 -56.46
C LEU A 10 16.15 -9.02 -55.89
N ARG A 11 15.41 -9.85 -55.13
CA ARG A 11 15.44 -11.33 -55.11
C ARG A 11 14.46 -11.81 -54.03
N GLN A 12 13.27 -12.24 -54.43
CA GLN A 12 12.90 -13.61 -54.82
C GLN A 12 12.34 -14.39 -53.62
N ALA A 13 11.03 -14.64 -53.73
CA ALA A 13 10.21 -15.45 -52.86
C ALA A 13 10.52 -16.95 -52.99
N PHE A 14 10.33 -17.69 -51.91
CA PHE A 14 9.91 -19.09 -51.97
C PHE A 14 8.80 -19.32 -50.95
N LEU A 15 7.62 -19.69 -51.48
CA LEU A 15 6.50 -20.25 -50.76
C LEU A 15 6.90 -21.61 -50.15
N ALA A 16 6.46 -21.86 -48.92
CA ALA A 16 6.20 -23.22 -48.44
C ALA A 16 4.87 -23.21 -47.68
N LEU A 17 3.82 -23.58 -48.41
CA LEU A 17 2.46 -23.80 -47.96
C LEU A 17 2.38 -25.24 -47.40
N SER A 18 2.29 -25.40 -46.08
CA SER A 18 2.06 -26.71 -45.46
C SER A 18 0.60 -26.82 -45.00
N LEU A 19 -0.21 -27.48 -45.83
CA LEU A 19 -1.53 -28.00 -45.47
C LEU A 19 -1.32 -29.24 -44.57
N CYS A 20 -1.79 -29.19 -43.32
CA CYS A 20 -2.10 -30.40 -42.56
C CYS A 20 -3.62 -30.56 -42.44
N ALA A 21 -4.07 -31.73 -42.87
CA ALA A 21 -5.44 -32.11 -43.09
C ALA A 21 -6.28 -32.17 -41.81
N LEU A 22 -7.58 -31.96 -41.99
CA LEU A 22 -8.62 -32.11 -41.00
C LEU A 22 -8.73 -33.57 -40.54
N ALA A 23 -8.58 -33.81 -39.24
CA ALA A 23 -9.18 -34.96 -38.59
C ALA A 23 -10.42 -34.47 -37.83
N ALA A 24 -11.60 -34.83 -38.36
CA ALA A 24 -12.89 -34.61 -37.73
C ALA A 24 -13.14 -35.69 -36.66
N CYS A 25 -13.42 -35.28 -35.42
CA CYS A 25 -14.09 -36.12 -34.43
C CYS A 25 -15.41 -35.47 -34.04
N SER A 26 -16.50 -36.19 -34.31
CA SER A 26 -17.88 -35.80 -34.07
C SER A 26 -18.40 -36.32 -32.73
N HIS A 27 -18.82 -35.39 -31.84
CA HIS A 27 -20.04 -35.39 -31.00
C HIS A 27 -20.28 -36.45 -29.88
N PRO A 28 -21.19 -36.24 -28.89
CA PRO A 28 -21.81 -35.01 -28.29
C PRO A 28 -21.90 -35.10 -26.71
N PRO A 29 -22.87 -34.47 -25.98
CA PRO A 29 -22.80 -33.14 -25.32
C PRO A 29 -23.03 -33.15 -23.78
N SER A 30 -23.21 -31.95 -23.19
CA SER A 30 -23.70 -31.60 -21.82
C SER A 30 -22.57 -31.38 -20.78
N ILE A 31 -22.52 -30.35 -19.92
CA ILE A 31 -23.54 -29.51 -19.26
C ILE A 31 -22.97 -28.08 -19.06
N SER A 32 -23.86 -27.10 -19.20
CA SER A 32 -23.85 -25.71 -18.70
C SER A 32 -22.93 -25.40 -17.51
N SER A 33 -22.18 -24.28 -17.57
CA SER A 33 -22.26 -23.14 -16.64
C SER A 33 -21.17 -22.10 -16.92
N SER A 34 -21.63 -20.85 -17.05
CA SER A 34 -20.94 -19.56 -16.90
C SER A 34 -19.61 -19.58 -16.11
N ASP A 35 -18.54 -19.03 -16.70
CA ASP A 35 -18.07 -17.68 -16.40
C ASP A 35 -16.59 -17.51 -16.79
N ALA A 36 -16.33 -16.39 -17.48
CA ALA A 36 -15.00 -15.88 -17.73
C ALA A 36 -14.26 -15.64 -16.39
N PRO A 37 -12.93 -15.85 -16.29
CA PRO A 37 -12.21 -15.31 -15.17
C PRO A 37 -12.17 -13.79 -15.32
N ALA A 38 -13.08 -13.13 -14.59
CA ALA A 38 -12.94 -11.73 -14.25
C ALA A 38 -11.58 -11.55 -13.58
N VAL A 39 -10.87 -10.50 -13.99
CA VAL A 39 -9.69 -9.99 -13.29
C VAL A 39 -10.18 -9.50 -11.92
N THR A 40 -10.18 -10.40 -10.94
CA THR A 40 -10.54 -10.09 -9.57
C THR A 40 -9.41 -9.25 -9.00
N ASN A 41 -9.71 -7.97 -8.78
CA ASN A 41 -8.94 -7.09 -7.92
C ASN A 41 -9.17 -7.57 -6.47
N ASP A 42 -8.56 -8.69 -6.12
CA ASP A 42 -8.78 -9.39 -4.85
C ASP A 42 -7.91 -8.74 -3.78
N GLN A 43 -8.34 -7.58 -3.29
CA GLN A 43 -8.06 -7.18 -1.92
C GLN A 43 -9.02 -7.94 -1.00
N THR A 44 -8.83 -9.26 -0.89
CA THR A 44 -9.41 -10.02 0.22
C THR A 44 -8.63 -9.66 1.47
N MET A 45 -8.93 -8.49 2.04
CA MET A 45 -8.64 -8.25 3.45
C MET A 45 -9.49 -9.24 4.23
N ILE A 46 -8.86 -10.24 4.84
CA ILE A 46 -9.50 -11.03 5.89
C ILE A 46 -9.73 -10.07 7.07
N ASN A 47 -10.79 -9.28 6.98
CA ASN A 47 -11.33 -8.48 8.07
C ASN A 47 -12.05 -9.45 9.01
N LYS A 48 -11.27 -10.12 9.86
CA LYS A 48 -11.81 -10.58 11.13
C LYS A 48 -12.00 -9.32 11.99
N ALA A 49 -13.25 -8.98 12.27
CA ALA A 49 -13.66 -7.92 13.18
C ALA A 49 -12.82 -7.94 14.48
N PRO A 50 -12.56 -6.77 15.10
CA PRO A 50 -11.46 -6.60 16.03
C PRO A 50 -11.64 -7.44 17.28
N LYS A 51 -10.74 -8.38 17.50
CA LYS A 51 -10.42 -8.85 18.85
C LYS A 51 -9.85 -7.66 19.62
N ALA A 52 -10.30 -7.48 20.85
CA ALA A 52 -9.81 -6.52 21.83
C ALA A 52 -8.32 -6.22 21.69
N ALA A 53 -7.94 -4.93 21.80
CA ALA A 53 -6.57 -4.37 21.88
C ALA A 53 -5.47 -5.45 21.87
N GLY A 54 -5.21 -6.01 20.70
CA GLY A 54 -4.41 -7.20 20.52
C GLY A 54 -3.10 -6.82 19.86
N ALA A 55 -2.03 -7.49 20.24
CA ALA A 55 -0.73 -7.33 19.58
C ALA A 55 -0.89 -7.37 18.05
N PRO A 56 -0.18 -6.52 17.31
CA PRO A 56 -0.31 -6.45 15.86
C PRO A 56 0.06 -7.82 15.25
N PRO A 57 -0.59 -8.23 14.15
CA PRO A 57 -0.26 -9.49 13.51
C PRO A 57 1.18 -9.44 12.99
N MET A 58 2.00 -10.43 13.34
CA MET A 58 3.40 -10.50 12.91
C MET A 58 3.54 -10.71 11.41
N THR A 59 2.52 -11.22 10.74
CA THR A 59 2.50 -11.46 9.29
C THR A 59 1.14 -11.12 8.68
N ILE A 60 1.13 -10.78 7.39
CA ILE A 60 -0.07 -10.59 6.59
C ILE A 60 0.07 -11.27 5.23
N LEU A 61 -1.06 -11.64 4.62
CA LEU A 61 -1.12 -12.12 3.24
C LEU A 61 -1.50 -10.96 2.31
N LYS A 62 -0.67 -10.68 1.30
CA LYS A 62 -0.93 -9.66 0.28
C LYS A 62 -0.56 -10.20 -1.11
N ALA A 63 -1.53 -10.24 -2.01
CA ALA A 63 -1.35 -10.74 -3.39
C ALA A 63 -0.67 -12.12 -3.43
N GLY A 64 -1.13 -13.06 -2.60
CA GLY A 64 -0.57 -14.41 -2.51
C GLY A 64 0.81 -14.53 -1.85
N LYS A 65 1.38 -13.43 -1.33
CA LYS A 65 2.66 -13.41 -0.61
C LYS A 65 2.49 -13.10 0.87
N THR A 66 3.23 -13.82 1.70
CA THR A 66 3.32 -13.54 3.14
C THR A 66 4.35 -12.43 3.38
N LEU A 67 3.90 -11.31 3.94
CA LEU A 67 4.76 -10.22 4.39
C LEU A 67 4.93 -10.29 5.91
N GLN A 68 6.12 -9.92 6.41
CA GLN A 68 6.44 -9.91 7.84
C GLN A 68 6.45 -8.47 8.35
N MET A 69 5.92 -8.26 9.56
CA MET A 69 6.02 -6.98 10.24
C MET A 69 7.48 -6.71 10.57
N VAL A 70 8.03 -5.64 10.02
CA VAL A 70 9.45 -5.29 10.17
C VAL A 70 9.64 -4.06 11.04
N ARG A 71 8.61 -3.22 11.15
CA ARG A 71 8.67 -2.01 11.97
C ARG A 71 7.28 -1.54 12.38
N VAL A 72 7.20 -0.97 13.57
CA VAL A 72 6.09 -0.12 14.00
C VAL A 72 6.59 1.32 13.89
N MET A 73 5.87 2.15 13.13
CA MET A 73 6.16 3.57 12.93
C MET A 73 5.12 4.38 13.69
N GLU A 74 5.55 5.37 14.44
CA GLU A 74 4.63 6.31 15.08
C GLU A 74 4.41 7.53 14.19
N GLY A 75 3.22 8.12 14.27
CA GLY A 75 2.91 9.34 13.55
C GLY A 75 1.71 10.06 14.12
N GLY A 76 1.70 11.37 13.93
CA GLY A 76 0.56 12.22 14.26
C GLY A 76 0.45 13.38 13.29
N ALA A 77 -0.78 13.80 13.05
CA ALA A 77 -1.08 14.96 12.23
C ALA A 77 -2.26 15.74 12.80
N CYS A 78 -2.17 17.06 12.69
CA CYS A 78 -3.26 17.97 13.04
C CYS A 78 -3.89 18.53 11.77
N LYS A 79 -5.22 18.53 11.71
CA LYS A 79 -6.01 19.24 10.69
C LYS A 79 -6.03 20.74 10.99
N ASN A 80 -6.16 21.07 12.27
CA ASN A 80 -6.17 22.41 12.83
C ASN A 80 -5.80 22.33 14.33
N LEU A 81 -5.88 23.45 15.06
CA LEU A 81 -5.55 23.49 16.49
C LEU A 81 -6.44 22.59 17.37
N GLN A 82 -7.59 22.13 16.87
CA GLN A 82 -8.55 21.35 17.65
C GLN A 82 -8.59 19.88 17.25
N GLN A 83 -8.39 19.59 15.96
CA GLN A 83 -8.67 18.28 15.36
C GLN A 83 -7.40 17.64 14.80
N GLY A 84 -7.26 16.33 15.00
CA GLY A 84 -6.15 15.56 14.44
C GLY A 84 -6.21 14.09 14.82
N ALA A 85 -5.20 13.34 14.39
CA ALA A 85 -5.05 11.94 14.76
C ALA A 85 -3.59 11.62 15.05
N LYS A 86 -3.36 10.73 16.01
CA LYS A 86 -2.05 10.16 16.35
C LYS A 86 -2.19 8.64 16.46
N GLY A 87 -1.13 7.90 16.15
CA GLY A 87 -1.04 6.49 16.50
C GLY A 87 0.15 5.80 15.86
N ALA A 88 0.07 4.48 15.84
CA ALA A 88 1.07 3.61 15.23
C ALA A 88 0.62 3.11 13.85
N PHE A 89 1.61 2.84 13.00
CA PHE A 89 1.48 2.30 11.66
C PHE A 89 2.42 1.11 11.51
N LEU A 90 1.93 0.04 10.94
CA LEU A 90 2.63 -1.23 10.84
C LEU A 90 3.23 -1.34 9.44
N LEU A 91 4.55 -1.43 9.36
CA LEU A 91 5.27 -1.71 8.13
C LEU A 91 5.50 -3.20 8.00
N TYR A 92 4.98 -3.78 6.93
CA TYR A 92 5.22 -5.15 6.51
C TYR A 92 6.09 -5.18 5.26
N ALA A 93 6.98 -6.16 5.17
CA ALA A 93 7.80 -6.37 3.98
C ALA A 93 8.08 -7.86 3.72
N ASP A 94 8.41 -8.18 2.48
CA ASP A 94 8.82 -9.52 2.06
C ASP A 94 10.25 -9.80 2.56
N ALA A 95 10.41 -10.88 3.35
CA ALA A 95 11.68 -11.19 4.00
C ALA A 95 12.79 -11.59 3.01
N ASP A 96 12.43 -12.20 1.88
CA ASP A 96 13.37 -12.59 0.85
C ASP A 96 13.87 -11.35 0.08
N ASP A 97 12.99 -10.38 -0.16
CA ASP A 97 13.35 -9.07 -0.70
C ASP A 97 14.33 -8.34 0.24
N ILE A 98 14.05 -8.29 1.54
CA ILE A 98 14.95 -7.68 2.55
C ILE A 98 16.33 -8.34 2.50
N LYS A 99 16.37 -9.67 2.59
CA LYS A 99 17.63 -10.43 2.58
C LYS A 99 18.41 -10.17 1.31
N ARG A 100 17.75 -10.21 0.15
CA ARG A 100 18.37 -9.92 -1.16
C ARG A 100 18.94 -8.52 -1.20
N ILE A 101 18.18 -7.50 -0.79
CA ILE A 101 18.59 -6.10 -0.82
C ILE A 101 19.79 -5.87 0.09
N LYS A 102 19.72 -6.30 1.35
CA LYS A 102 20.84 -6.15 2.30
C LYS A 102 22.12 -6.82 1.81
N THR A 103 22.00 -7.99 1.18
CA THR A 103 23.15 -8.73 0.64
C THR A 103 23.74 -8.08 -0.61
N ARG A 104 22.89 -7.55 -1.52
CA ARG A 104 23.34 -7.05 -2.83
C ARG A 104 23.63 -5.55 -2.87
N GLN A 105 22.91 -4.76 -2.09
CA GLN A 105 22.95 -3.29 -2.11
C GLN A 105 23.48 -2.70 -0.79
N GLY A 106 23.60 -3.51 0.26
CA GLY A 106 24.06 -3.09 1.58
C GLY A 106 22.94 -2.66 2.51
N SER A 107 23.24 -2.65 3.81
CA SER A 107 22.28 -2.30 4.87
C SER A 107 21.91 -0.82 4.91
N GLU A 108 22.81 0.06 4.47
CA GLU A 108 22.60 1.52 4.35
C GLU A 108 21.41 1.84 3.44
N VAL A 109 21.34 1.17 2.27
CA VAL A 109 20.23 1.34 1.31
C VAL A 109 18.90 0.93 1.93
N PHE A 110 18.90 -0.11 2.77
CA PHE A 110 17.69 -0.51 3.47
C PHE A 110 17.24 0.53 4.51
N ALA A 111 18.16 1.18 5.21
CA ALA A 111 17.83 2.27 6.12
C ALA A 111 17.23 3.49 5.38
N GLU A 112 17.74 3.79 4.19
CA GLU A 112 17.15 4.84 3.32
C GLU A 112 15.72 4.48 2.86
N PHE A 113 15.47 3.20 2.60
CA PHE A 113 14.12 2.71 2.31
C PHE A 113 13.17 2.91 3.49
N GLU A 114 13.60 2.60 4.72
CA GLU A 114 12.79 2.83 5.92
C GLU A 114 12.48 4.32 6.12
N LYS A 115 13.46 5.20 5.86
CA LYS A 115 13.24 6.65 5.89
C LYS A 115 12.21 7.08 4.85
N THR A 116 12.38 6.63 3.60
CA THR A 116 11.46 6.95 2.49
C THR A 116 10.03 6.50 2.80
N ILE A 117 9.87 5.30 3.37
CA ILE A 117 8.58 4.76 3.78
C ILE A 117 7.96 5.59 4.90
N THR A 118 8.76 6.00 5.88
CA THR A 118 8.30 6.87 6.96
C THR A 118 7.81 8.20 6.38
N ASP A 119 8.59 8.83 5.51
CA ASP A 119 8.30 10.14 4.92
C ASP A 119 6.94 10.13 4.18
N PHE A 120 6.71 9.17 3.27
CA PHE A 120 5.42 9.12 2.57
C PHE A 120 4.26 8.67 3.47
N SER A 121 4.52 7.93 4.54
CA SER A 121 3.47 7.51 5.49
C SER A 121 2.98 8.69 6.33
N VAL A 122 3.88 9.57 6.74
CA VAL A 122 3.53 10.82 7.44
C VAL A 122 2.74 11.76 6.52
N LEU A 123 3.13 11.86 5.25
CA LEU A 123 2.37 12.64 4.27
C LEU A 123 0.96 12.06 4.05
N ALA A 124 0.85 10.74 3.91
CA ALA A 124 -0.46 10.07 3.79
C ALA A 124 -1.32 10.33 5.03
N LEU A 125 -0.75 10.25 6.24
CA LEU A 125 -1.42 10.57 7.49
C LEU A 125 -1.98 12.01 7.49
N GLN A 126 -1.17 12.99 7.11
CA GLN A 126 -1.61 14.39 7.03
C GLN A 126 -2.76 14.56 6.03
N VAL A 127 -2.67 13.94 4.86
CA VAL A 127 -3.74 13.97 3.84
C VAL A 127 -5.03 13.35 4.38
N THR A 128 -4.92 12.20 5.07
CA THR A 128 -6.05 11.52 5.71
C THR A 128 -6.71 12.40 6.76
N VAL A 129 -5.93 12.98 7.68
CA VAL A 129 -6.44 13.86 8.74
C VAL A 129 -7.10 15.11 8.18
N ASN A 130 -6.60 15.65 7.06
CA ASN A 130 -7.22 16.80 6.41
C ASN A 130 -8.58 16.45 5.77
N LYS A 131 -8.70 15.25 5.21
CA LYS A 131 -9.92 14.77 4.53
C LYS A 131 -10.98 14.24 5.50
N ILE A 132 -10.60 13.72 6.66
CA ILE A 132 -11.54 13.08 7.58
C ILE A 132 -12.52 14.10 8.16
N ASN A 133 -13.76 13.65 8.34
CA ASN A 133 -14.77 14.39 9.07
C ASN A 133 -14.75 13.95 10.54
N PHE A 134 -14.33 14.83 11.45
CA PHE A 134 -14.30 14.54 12.88
C PHE A 134 -15.69 14.66 13.55
N ASP A 135 -16.63 15.31 12.87
CA ASP A 135 -17.98 15.60 13.33
C ASP A 135 -18.97 14.52 12.82
N THR A 136 -18.61 13.25 13.01
CA THR A 136 -19.45 12.10 12.65
C THR A 136 -20.67 11.90 13.55
N ASP A 137 -20.76 12.69 14.61
CA ASP A 137 -21.64 12.44 15.75
C ASP A 137 -22.92 13.26 15.57
N THR A 138 -24.04 12.59 15.32
CA THR A 138 -25.35 13.20 15.58
C THR A 138 -25.68 13.02 17.07
N PRO A 139 -26.55 13.86 17.67
CA PRO A 139 -26.90 13.78 19.10
C PRO A 139 -27.44 12.42 19.59
N HIS A 140 -27.78 11.52 18.67
CA HIS A 140 -28.36 10.21 18.94
C HIS A 140 -27.46 9.03 18.51
N THR A 141 -26.23 9.30 18.06
CA THR A 141 -25.30 8.22 17.68
C THR A 141 -24.60 7.68 18.93
N ASP A 142 -24.61 6.36 19.10
CA ASP A 142 -23.81 5.68 20.11
C ASP A 142 -22.32 6.03 19.93
N PRO A 143 -21.61 6.49 20.97
CA PRO A 143 -20.20 6.86 20.89
C PRO A 143 -19.29 5.77 20.30
N SER A 144 -19.58 4.50 20.57
CA SER A 144 -18.81 3.37 20.03
C SER A 144 -18.99 3.24 18.52
N VAL A 145 -20.21 3.45 18.03
CA VAL A 145 -20.55 3.43 16.60
C VAL A 145 -19.93 4.62 15.87
N ALA A 146 -19.97 5.81 16.48
CA ALA A 146 -19.31 6.99 15.97
C ALA A 146 -17.79 6.79 15.82
N GLN A 147 -17.15 6.25 16.86
CA GLN A 147 -15.71 5.96 16.84
C GLN A 147 -15.36 4.90 15.78
N GLN A 148 -16.13 3.82 15.68
CA GLN A 148 -15.91 2.79 14.66
C GLN A 148 -16.03 3.36 13.24
N LYS A 149 -17.03 4.22 12.99
CA LYS A 149 -17.20 4.89 11.70
C LYS A 149 -16.01 5.79 11.37
N LEU A 150 -15.52 6.55 12.34
CA LEU A 150 -14.34 7.39 12.18
C LEU A 150 -13.10 6.55 11.86
N MET A 151 -12.89 5.43 12.54
CA MET A 151 -11.78 4.50 12.28
C MET A 151 -11.85 3.88 10.88
N GLN A 152 -13.04 3.48 10.43
CA GLN A 152 -13.25 2.96 9.08
C GLN A 152 -12.95 4.01 8.01
N GLN A 153 -13.43 5.25 8.20
CA GLN A 153 -13.13 6.36 7.30
C GLN A 153 -11.63 6.64 7.25
N PHE A 154 -10.98 6.70 8.41
CA PHE A 154 -9.54 6.91 8.51
C PHE A 154 -8.77 5.84 7.73
N ASN A 155 -9.07 4.55 7.94
CA ASN A 155 -8.37 3.46 7.27
C ASN A 155 -8.56 3.54 5.75
N SER A 156 -9.78 3.77 5.28
CA SER A 156 -10.07 3.91 3.85
C SER A 156 -9.27 5.07 3.23
N LEU A 157 -9.33 6.25 3.85
CA LEU A 157 -8.64 7.45 3.36
C LEU A 157 -7.12 7.33 3.43
N PHE A 158 -6.58 6.62 4.42
CA PHE A 158 -5.14 6.36 4.54
C PHE A 158 -4.64 5.42 3.45
N GLN A 159 -5.36 4.32 3.21
CA GLN A 159 -5.02 3.39 2.12
C GLN A 159 -5.09 4.08 0.76
N GLU A 160 -6.09 4.93 0.53
CA GLU A 160 -6.18 5.76 -0.68
C GLU A 160 -4.96 6.71 -0.80
N ALA A 161 -4.65 7.44 0.27
CA ALA A 161 -3.59 8.45 0.27
C ALA A 161 -2.18 7.86 0.06
N ILE A 162 -1.94 6.63 0.51
CA ILE A 162 -0.60 6.01 0.48
C ILE A 162 -0.38 5.11 -0.74
N ALA A 163 -1.44 4.72 -1.46
CA ALA A 163 -1.39 3.69 -2.50
C ALA A 163 -0.36 4.00 -3.60
N ALA A 164 -0.38 5.23 -4.14
CA ALA A 164 0.53 5.64 -5.21
C ALA A 164 2.00 5.59 -4.73
N SER A 165 2.28 6.11 -3.54
CA SER A 165 3.64 6.08 -2.96
C SER A 165 4.15 4.66 -2.75
N ILE A 166 3.29 3.74 -2.30
CA ILE A 166 3.66 2.32 -2.16
C ILE A 166 4.01 1.71 -3.53
N VAL A 167 3.19 1.95 -4.56
CA VAL A 167 3.42 1.43 -5.91
C VAL A 167 4.75 1.97 -6.46
N ASP A 168 4.94 3.28 -6.40
CA ASP A 168 6.16 3.94 -6.85
C ASP A 168 7.41 3.42 -6.13
N PHE A 169 7.33 3.29 -4.80
CA PHE A 169 8.41 2.75 -3.99
C PHE A 169 8.74 1.31 -4.39
N GLN A 170 7.73 0.46 -4.58
CA GLN A 170 7.91 -0.94 -4.94
C GLN A 170 8.54 -1.12 -6.32
N ILE A 171 8.17 -0.28 -7.29
CA ILE A 171 8.75 -0.28 -8.64
C ILE A 171 10.24 0.09 -8.56
N LYS A 172 10.58 1.14 -7.81
CA LYS A 172 11.96 1.66 -7.73
C LYS A 172 12.88 0.77 -6.90
N SER A 173 12.40 0.25 -5.77
CA SER A 173 13.22 -0.50 -4.80
C SER A 173 13.20 -2.01 -5.02
N THR A 174 12.20 -2.54 -5.74
CA THR A 174 11.86 -3.97 -5.80
C THR A 174 11.45 -4.61 -4.46
N LEU A 175 11.35 -3.83 -3.38
CA LEU A 175 10.96 -4.31 -2.06
C LEU A 175 9.44 -4.32 -1.93
N LYS A 176 8.83 -5.51 -1.84
CA LYS A 176 7.39 -5.61 -1.59
C LYS A 176 7.07 -5.23 -0.15
N ILE A 177 6.13 -4.31 0.00
CA ILE A 177 5.70 -3.76 1.30
C ILE A 177 4.18 -3.63 1.43
N ALA A 178 3.74 -3.46 2.67
CA ALA A 178 2.45 -2.90 3.01
C ALA A 178 2.59 -1.99 4.24
N VAL A 179 1.78 -0.94 4.28
CA VAL A 179 1.67 -0.06 5.45
C VAL A 179 0.20 -0.02 5.84
N GLN A 180 -0.09 -0.29 7.11
CA GLN A 180 -1.45 -0.24 7.64
C GLN A 180 -1.49 0.50 8.98
N PRO A 181 -2.54 1.29 9.25
CA PRO A 181 -2.74 1.84 10.58
C PRO A 181 -2.90 0.73 11.62
N PHE A 182 -2.27 0.88 12.79
CA PHE A 182 -2.54 0.01 13.93
C PHE A 182 -3.75 0.55 14.68
N VAL A 183 -4.91 0.03 14.30
CA VAL A 183 -6.21 0.58 14.66
C VAL A 183 -6.45 0.71 16.18
N SER A 184 -5.87 -0.17 17.00
CA SER A 184 -5.99 -0.09 18.47
C SER A 184 -5.17 1.02 19.11
N GLU A 185 -4.16 1.54 18.42
CA GLU A 185 -3.29 2.63 18.89
C GLU A 185 -3.68 3.99 18.28
N LEU A 186 -4.76 4.05 17.50
CA LEU A 186 -5.23 5.30 16.91
C LEU A 186 -6.03 6.12 17.93
N VAL A 187 -5.60 7.36 18.13
CA VAL A 187 -6.26 8.37 18.94
C VAL A 187 -6.70 9.52 18.03
N PHE A 188 -7.98 9.91 18.16
CA PHE A 188 -8.54 11.06 17.46
C PHE A 188 -8.76 12.21 18.41
N TYR A 189 -8.21 13.37 18.07
CA TYR A 189 -8.40 14.62 18.79
C TYR A 189 -9.59 15.35 18.18
N LYS A 190 -10.59 15.68 18.99
CA LYS A 190 -11.72 16.55 18.60
C LYS A 190 -11.67 17.94 19.26
N LYS A 191 -10.87 18.10 20.31
CA LYS A 191 -10.68 19.35 21.08
C LYS A 191 -9.23 19.44 21.55
N GLY A 192 -8.46 20.35 20.96
CA GLY A 192 -7.02 20.47 21.18
C GLY A 192 -6.24 19.36 20.49
N CYS A 193 -5.57 19.66 19.38
CA CYS A 193 -4.72 18.68 18.71
C CYS A 193 -3.30 18.73 19.27
N GLU A 194 -2.84 17.60 19.80
CA GLU A 194 -1.50 17.44 20.37
C GLU A 194 -0.67 16.37 19.62
N ALA A 195 -1.15 15.95 18.45
CA ALA A 195 -0.61 14.83 17.71
C ALA A 195 0.86 15.00 17.28
N THR A 196 1.38 16.23 17.24
CA THR A 196 2.76 16.53 16.82
C THR A 196 3.71 16.85 17.98
N LYS A 197 3.20 17.03 19.21
CA LYS A 197 4.02 17.52 20.34
C LYS A 197 5.09 16.52 20.80
N ASP A 198 4.75 15.24 20.84
CA ASP A 198 5.67 14.19 21.35
C ASP A 198 6.83 13.87 20.37
N ALA A 199 6.68 14.23 19.09
CA ALA A 199 7.74 14.08 18.09
C ALA A 199 8.84 15.15 18.24
N GLU A 200 8.52 16.29 18.84
CA GLU A 200 9.44 17.42 19.04
C GLU A 200 10.27 17.26 20.33
N GLU A 201 9.69 16.66 21.38
CA GLU A 201 10.37 16.45 22.67
C GLU A 201 11.52 15.42 22.56
N ASN A 202 11.34 14.36 21.77
CA ASN A 202 12.36 13.34 21.50
C ASN A 202 13.57 13.84 20.68
N GLN A 203 13.50 15.03 20.07
CA GLN A 203 14.63 15.63 19.34
C GLN A 203 15.50 16.54 20.23
N GLN A 204 14.94 17.08 21.33
CA GLN A 204 15.69 17.91 22.27
C GLN A 204 16.56 17.08 23.23
N GLU A 205 16.14 15.87 23.61
CA GLU A 205 16.93 15.02 24.51
C GLU A 205 18.25 14.53 23.85
N LYS A 206 18.26 14.36 22.52
CA LYS A 206 19.48 13.95 21.77
C LYS A 206 20.51 15.07 21.57
N THR A 207 20.17 16.32 21.82
CA THR A 207 21.10 17.45 21.69
C THR A 207 21.65 17.95 23.03
N GLY A 208 21.14 17.44 24.17
CA GLY A 208 21.53 17.85 25.52
C GLY A 208 22.58 16.98 26.22
N GLN A 209 23.02 15.86 25.63
CA GLN A 209 23.96 14.92 26.26
C GLN A 209 25.29 14.90 25.50
N GLY A 210 26.04 15.99 25.66
CA GLY A 210 27.34 16.18 25.03
C GLY A 210 28.04 17.42 25.59
N ILE A 211 28.26 17.45 26.91
CA ILE A 211 29.33 18.23 27.54
C ILE A 211 30.12 17.26 28.42
#